data_AF-I6SUV1-F1
#
_entry.id   AF-I6SUV1-F1
#
_cell.length_a   1.000
_cell.length_b   1.000
_cell.length_c   1.000
_cell.angle_alpha   90.00
_cell.angle_beta   90.00
_cell.angle_gamma   90.00
#
_symmetry.space_group_name_H-M   'P 1'
#
loop_
_entity.id
_entity.type
_entity.pdbx_description
1 polymer ?
#
loop_
_entity_poly.entity_id
_entity_poly.type
_entity_poly.pdbx_seq_one_letter_code
_entity_poly.pdbx_strand_id
1 'polypeptide(L)'
;MLVFKDKGYTIDEVVKTEAIFRNNQANAKIGWNGPHERYRIIHLNEWGYTRNGKQIRPRGFGVITKSLKDSEPLYFNTVAEEVKKNL
;
A
#
# COMPACT_ATOMS: atom_id res chain seq x y z
N MET A 1 -9.38 -20.76 -19.94
CA MET A 1 -8.45 -19.66 -19.58
C MET A 1 -8.40 -19.60 -18.06
N LEU A 2 -7.23 -19.77 -17.43
CA LEU A 2 -7.09 -19.61 -15.98
C LEU A 2 -7.16 -18.12 -15.66
N VAL A 3 -8.34 -17.65 -15.26
CA VAL A 3 -8.52 -16.30 -14.73
C VAL A 3 -8.02 -16.30 -13.29
N PHE A 4 -7.27 -15.27 -12.90
CA PHE A 4 -6.90 -15.05 -11.51
C PHE A 4 -8.16 -15.09 -10.64
N LYS A 5 -8.24 -16.07 -9.74
CA LYS A 5 -9.30 -16.13 -8.73
C LYS A 5 -8.81 -15.37 -7.52
N ASP A 6 -9.50 -14.28 -7.18
CA ASP A 6 -9.25 -13.60 -5.93
C ASP A 6 -9.61 -14.54 -4.77
N LYS A 7 -8.61 -14.80 -3.92
CA LYS A 7 -8.74 -15.68 -2.76
C LYS A 7 -8.51 -14.91 -1.45
N GLY A 8 -8.34 -13.59 -1.50
CA GLY A 8 -8.07 -12.78 -0.32
C GLY A 8 -6.62 -12.77 0.15
N TYR A 9 -5.74 -13.64 -0.37
CA TYR A 9 -4.35 -13.78 0.10
C TYR A 9 -3.53 -12.48 0.14
N THR A 10 -3.82 -11.51 -0.73
CA THR A 10 -3.16 -10.19 -0.66
C THR A 10 -3.43 -9.50 0.66
N ILE A 11 -4.65 -9.62 1.19
CA ILE A 11 -5.10 -9.04 2.46
C ILE A 11 -4.55 -9.87 3.62
N ASP A 12 -4.63 -11.20 3.51
CA ASP A 12 -4.19 -12.12 4.57
C ASP A 12 -2.71 -11.97 4.91
N GLU A 13 -1.88 -11.60 3.92
CA GLU A 13 -0.44 -11.45 4.11
C GLU A 13 0.00 -10.01 4.42
N VAL A 14 -0.92 -9.05 4.57
CA VAL A 14 -0.55 -7.67 4.91
C VAL A 14 0.08 -7.63 6.30
N VAL A 15 1.30 -7.14 6.36
CA VAL A 15 1.98 -6.80 7.61
C VAL A 15 2.11 -5.29 7.69
N LYS A 16 1.67 -4.72 8.81
CA LYS A 16 1.79 -3.29 9.10
C LYS A 16 2.61 -3.09 10.35
N THR A 17 3.48 -2.08 10.34
CA THR A 17 4.08 -1.57 11.57
C THR A 17 3.21 -0.47 12.15
N GLU A 18 3.31 -0.26 13.46
CA GLU A 18 2.75 0.93 14.08
C GLU A 18 3.38 2.19 13.46
N ALA A 19 2.59 3.27 13.44
CA ALA A 19 3.06 4.55 13.00
C ALA A 19 4.04 5.11 14.05
N ILE A 20 5.27 5.36 13.62
CA ILE A 20 6.32 5.91 14.45
C ILE A 20 6.63 7.33 14.02
N PHE A 21 6.67 8.26 14.97
CA PHE A 21 7.20 9.60 14.73
C PHE A 21 8.73 9.54 14.70
N ARG A 22 9.32 9.81 13.54
CA ARG A 22 10.77 9.98 13.37
C ARG A 22 11.03 11.20 12.51
N ASN A 23 11.99 12.02 12.89
CA ASN A 23 12.40 13.22 12.13
C ASN A 23 11.24 14.17 11.79
N ASN A 24 10.35 14.45 12.75
CA ASN A 24 9.13 15.24 12.54
C ASN A 24 8.17 14.69 11.46
N GLN A 25 8.29 13.42 11.09
CA GLN A 25 7.41 12.76 10.13
C GLN A 25 6.80 11.50 10.74
N ALA A 26 5.49 11.35 10.57
CA ALA A 26 4.80 10.11 10.88
C ALA A 26 5.16 9.07 9.81
N ASN A 27 5.85 8.00 10.22
CA ASN A 27 6.29 6.94 9.34
C ASN A 27 5.56 5.65 9.70
N ALA A 28 4.91 5.03 8.73
CA ALA A 28 4.37 3.68 8.85
C ALA A 28 4.91 2.81 7.71
N LYS A 29 5.19 1.53 7.99
CA LYS A 29 5.60 0.57 6.98
C LYS A 29 4.49 -0.43 6.75
N ILE A 30 4.20 -0.67 5.48
CA ILE A 30 3.29 -1.71 5.02
C ILE A 30 4.12 -2.68 4.17
N GLY A 31 3.94 -3.97 4.41
CA GLY A 31 4.60 -5.04 3.70
C GLY A 31 3.69 -6.24 3.52
N TRP A 32 4.24 -7.29 2.88
CA TRP A 32 3.55 -8.55 2.67
C TRP A 32 4.46 -9.69 3.12
N ASN A 33 3.95 -10.55 4.01
CA ASN A 33 4.67 -11.74 4.46
C ASN A 33 3.68 -12.88 4.71
N GLY A 34 3.88 -14.01 4.03
CA GLY A 34 3.05 -15.19 4.19
C GLY A 34 3.33 -16.30 3.17
N PRO A 35 2.61 -17.44 3.28
CA PRO A 35 2.89 -18.67 2.54
C PRO A 35 2.53 -18.63 1.04
N HIS A 36 1.74 -17.65 0.63
CA HIS A 36 1.34 -17.38 -0.76
C HIS A 36 2.24 -16.38 -1.48
N GLU A 37 3.30 -15.90 -0.80
CA GLU A 37 4.38 -15.09 -1.35
C GLU A 37 3.89 -13.86 -2.13
N ARG A 38 2.85 -13.18 -1.63
CA ARG A 38 2.23 -12.05 -2.33
C ARG A 38 3.20 -10.89 -2.56
N TYR A 39 4.22 -10.74 -1.72
CA TYR A 39 5.30 -9.76 -1.89
C TYR A 39 5.91 -9.79 -3.31
N ARG A 40 5.99 -10.96 -3.96
CA ARG A 40 6.54 -11.12 -5.32
C ARG A 40 5.68 -10.44 -6.39
N ILE A 41 4.36 -10.40 -6.19
CA ILE A 41 3.40 -9.92 -7.18
C ILE A 41 2.98 -8.49 -6.89
N ILE A 42 2.92 -8.08 -5.61
CA ILE A 42 2.49 -6.73 -5.24
C ILE A 42 3.38 -5.65 -5.83
N HIS A 43 4.70 -5.85 -5.84
CA HIS A 43 5.62 -4.91 -6.50
C HIS A 43 5.29 -4.77 -8.00
N LEU A 44 5.04 -5.88 -8.70
CA LEU A 44 4.69 -5.86 -10.13
C LEU A 44 3.31 -5.23 -10.38
N ASN A 45 2.36 -5.45 -9.48
CA ASN A 45 1.05 -4.81 -9.54
C ASN A 45 1.16 -3.30 -9.35
N GLU A 46 2.01 -2.83 -8.44
CA GLU A 46 2.14 -1.41 -8.14
C GLU A 46 2.95 -0.65 -9.20
N TRP A 47 4.05 -1.24 -9.66
CA TRP A 47 5.04 -0.56 -10.51
C TRP A 47 5.04 -1.02 -11.98
N GLY A 48 4.25 -2.05 -12.31
CA GLY A 48 4.32 -2.70 -13.61
C GLY A 48 5.63 -3.47 -13.80
N TYR A 49 5.81 -4.00 -15.00
CA TYR A 49 7.01 -4.77 -15.34
C TYR A 49 7.23 -4.84 -16.84
N THR A 50 8.48 -5.10 -17.25
CA THR A 50 8.82 -5.34 -18.65
C THR A 50 8.83 -6.84 -18.92
N ARG A 51 8.15 -7.27 -19.98
CA ARG A 51 8.22 -8.66 -20.46
C ARG A 51 8.35 -8.67 -21.97
N ASN A 52 9.34 -9.38 -22.48
CA ASN A 52 9.62 -9.50 -23.92
C ASN A 52 9.72 -8.12 -24.61
N GLY A 53 10.44 -7.18 -23.98
CA GLY A 53 10.61 -5.82 -24.50
C GLY A 53 9.39 -4.90 -24.39
N LYS A 54 8.26 -5.38 -23.87
CA LYS A 54 7.03 -4.59 -23.70
C LYS A 54 6.80 -4.24 -22.23
N GLN A 55 6.56 -2.96 -21.96
CA GLN A 55 6.07 -2.51 -20.66
C GLN A 55 4.63 -2.97 -20.45
N ILE A 56 4.37 -3.65 -19.34
CA ILE A 56 3.05 -4.13 -18.95
C ILE A 56 2.63 -3.39 -17.68
N ARG A 57 1.41 -2.84 -17.73
CA ARG A 57 0.73 -2.23 -16.59
C ARG A 57 -0.46 -3.12 -16.21
N PRO A 58 -0.41 -3.79 -15.05
CA PRO A 58 -1.53 -4.58 -14.56
C PRO A 58 -2.78 -3.73 -14.29
N ARG A 59 -3.94 -4.38 -14.16
CA ARG A 59 -5.20 -3.69 -13.83
C ARG A 59 -5.14 -2.94 -12.50
N GLY A 60 -4.38 -3.45 -11.53
CA GLY A 60 -4.19 -2.84 -10.21
C GLY A 60 -3.02 -1.85 -10.12
N PHE A 61 -2.60 -1.26 -11.24
CA PHE A 61 -1.45 -0.35 -11.29
C PHE A 61 -1.61 0.88 -10.40
N GLY A 62 -0.65 1.09 -9.50
CA GLY A 62 -0.54 2.28 -8.65
C GLY A 62 -1.65 2.47 -7.62
N VAL A 63 -2.46 1.44 -7.33
CA VAL A 63 -3.63 1.56 -6.45
C VAL A 63 -3.20 1.84 -5.02
N ILE A 64 -2.12 1.21 -4.53
CA ILE A 64 -1.67 1.41 -3.14
C ILE A 64 -1.18 2.84 -2.94
N THR A 65 -0.31 3.31 -3.83
CA THR A 65 0.21 4.68 -3.79
C THR A 65 -0.91 5.69 -3.91
N LYS A 66 -1.89 5.44 -4.79
CA LYS A 66 -3.05 6.31 -4.94
C LYS A 66 -3.86 6.38 -3.64
N SER A 67 -4.21 5.23 -3.06
CA SER A 67 -4.97 5.18 -1.81
C SER A 67 -4.24 5.86 -0.65
N LEU A 68 -2.90 5.73 -0.56
CA LEU A 68 -2.11 6.43 0.45
C LEU A 68 -2.19 7.95 0.28
N LYS A 69 -2.01 8.45 -0.94
CA LYS A 69 -2.13 9.89 -1.24
C LYS A 69 -3.53 10.42 -0.97
N ASP A 70 -4.57 9.65 -1.32
CA ASP A 70 -5.96 10.05 -1.07
C ASP A 70 -6.27 10.11 0.43
N SER A 71 -5.60 9.31 1.26
CA SER A 71 -5.77 9.29 2.73
C SER A 71 -4.98 10.36 3.49
N GLU A 72 -3.93 10.91 2.87
CA GLU A 72 -2.99 11.85 3.50
C GLU A 72 -3.66 13.15 3.99
N PRO A 73 -4.55 13.83 3.22
CA PRO A 73 -5.23 15.03 3.70
C PRO A 73 -6.13 14.77 4.91
N LEU A 74 -6.82 13.63 4.93
CA LEU A 74 -7.69 13.24 6.04
C LEU A 74 -6.88 13.07 7.31
N TYR A 75 -5.75 12.36 7.24
CA TYR A 75 -4.84 12.18 8.37
C TYR A 75 -4.39 13.53 8.95
N PHE A 76 -3.87 14.43 8.12
CA PHE A 76 -3.38 15.74 8.60
C PHE A 76 -4.49 16.61 9.18
N ASN A 77 -5.68 16.60 8.59
CA ASN A 77 -6.83 17.33 9.12
C ASN A 77 -7.23 16.81 10.51
N THR A 78 -7.34 15.49 10.68
CA THR A 78 -7.69 14.88 11.97
C THR A 78 -6.64 15.21 13.04
N VAL A 79 -5.35 15.11 12.71
CA VAL A 79 -4.27 15.47 13.64
C VAL A 79 -4.35 16.95 14.02
N ALA A 80 -4.57 17.85 13.06
CA ALA A 80 -4.70 19.28 13.34
C ALA A 80 -5.91 19.60 14.23
N GLU A 81 -7.04 18.93 14.02
CA GLU A 81 -8.25 19.08 14.85
C GLU A 81 -8.03 18.58 16.28
N GLU A 82 -7.39 17.42 16.46
CA GLU A 82 -7.09 16.91 17.80
C GLU A 82 -6.11 17.80 18.56
N VAL A 83 -5.08 18.33 17.90
CA VAL A 83 -4.14 19.27 18.52
C VAL A 83 -4.89 20.53 18.96
N LYS A 84 -5.78 21.08 18.13
CA LYS A 84 -6.59 22.26 18.49
C LYS A 84 -7.52 22.03 19.68
N LYS A 85 -8.07 20.82 19.84
CA LYS A 85 -8.97 20.49 20.97
C LYS A 85 -8.23 20.37 22.31
N ASN A 86 -6.95 20.06 22.28
CA ASN A 86 -6.11 19.85 23.46
C ASN A 86 -5.25 21.08 23.81
N LEU A 87 -5.43 22.19 23.09
CA LEU A 87 -4.87 23.52 23.40
C LEU A 87 -5.91 24.36 24.13
#